data_AF-A0A7W3TN92-F1
#
_entry.id   AF-A0A7W3TN92-F1
#
_cell.length_a   1.000
_cell.length_b   1.000
_cell.length_c   1.000
_cell.angle_alpha   90.00
_cell.angle_beta   90.00
_cell.angle_gamma   90.00
#
_symmetry.space_group_name_H-M   'P 1'
#
loop_
_entity.id
_entity.type
_entity.pdbx_description
1 polymer ?
#
loop_
_entity_poly.entity_id
_entity_poly.type
_entity_poly.pdbx_seq_one_letter_code
_entity_poly.pdbx_strand_id
1 'polypeptide(L)'
;GSSSSTLSIQNNVLVGQVDWRGNATGNPGELACGHYAYNSSAVLSYSGNAFWNVKSGQCPSGSVCSDPRLTRTAMADFDATPLEGSPLVDKAPYLSAITNDFFKNPRPSGAAADIGAVERQSGGGTPTPSCSRNAPSLALGGSTAAVAAGSTVSYTVTLSNQDSSACASTTFNLARSVPSGWTGTLGKSTLTLAPGASASTTLSVVSPASATQGGYGVGVGIGSANGSIHTRNASTTYNVAAPAATCTRAAPSFSLSGPSGGVAAGSTVRYTLNVTNRDSSACTSTSFNLARSVPGGWTGTLSKSTATLAPGASTSATLDVTSAATAGAGTYSIGAGTGSPVGGIHTANASASYAVQAPQPPPAGELEQSLSTDKGTYRRGDTVRMTSRVLLDGQAAGGANVSFVVTNPYGASETYTATANANGQATASGTLSRWWWWAPSGTYTVRATASRGSVSTTDETTFQVR
;
A
#
# COMPACT_ATOMS: atom_id res chain seq x y z
N GLY A 1 -45.42 -33.02 -16.20
CA GLY A 1 -46.68 -32.42 -15.70
C GLY A 1 -47.51 -33.50 -15.02
N SER A 2 -48.41 -33.10 -14.12
CA SER A 2 -49.42 -34.00 -13.54
C SER A 2 -50.59 -34.20 -14.51
N SER A 3 -51.55 -35.06 -14.17
CA SER A 3 -52.76 -35.32 -14.96
C SER A 3 -53.70 -34.11 -15.11
N SER A 4 -53.53 -33.07 -14.30
CA SER A 4 -54.22 -31.79 -14.48
C SER A 4 -53.54 -30.85 -15.50
N SER A 5 -52.31 -31.16 -15.92
CA SER A 5 -51.60 -30.40 -16.94
C SER A 5 -52.02 -30.88 -18.33
N THR A 6 -52.39 -29.95 -19.21
CA THR A 6 -52.74 -30.22 -20.60
C THR A 6 -51.75 -29.54 -21.54
N LEU A 7 -51.39 -30.22 -22.63
CA LEU A 7 -50.64 -29.64 -23.73
C LEU A 7 -51.31 -30.04 -25.04
N SER A 8 -51.76 -29.03 -25.79
CA SER A 8 -52.35 -29.21 -27.12
C SER A 8 -51.35 -28.78 -28.19
N ILE A 9 -50.95 -29.72 -29.04
CA ILE A 9 -50.00 -29.50 -30.12
C ILE A 9 -50.80 -29.53 -31.42
N GLN A 10 -50.85 -28.41 -32.12
CA GLN A 10 -51.67 -28.27 -33.32
C GLN A 10 -50.92 -27.53 -34.42
N ASN A 11 -51.18 -27.90 -35.67
CA ASN A 11 -50.67 -27.22 -36.86
C ASN A 11 -49.13 -27.20 -36.99
N ASN A 12 -48.44 -28.29 -36.61
CA ASN A 12 -46.98 -28.43 -36.72
C ASN A 12 -46.59 -29.49 -37.75
N VAL A 13 -45.48 -29.28 -38.45
CA VAL A 13 -44.81 -30.31 -39.25
C VAL A 13 -43.49 -30.66 -38.58
N LEU A 14 -43.31 -31.93 -38.23
CA LEU A 14 -42.08 -32.47 -37.66
C LEU A 14 -41.46 -33.45 -38.65
N VAL A 15 -40.30 -33.08 -39.18
CA VAL A 15 -39.48 -33.95 -40.05
C VAL A 15 -38.29 -34.42 -39.25
N GLY A 16 -38.30 -35.70 -38.87
CA GLY A 16 -37.20 -36.33 -38.17
C GLY A 16 -35.97 -36.52 -39.06
N GLN A 17 -34.83 -36.73 -38.41
CA GLN A 17 -33.56 -37.08 -39.01
C GLN A 17 -32.96 -38.26 -38.22
N VAL A 18 -31.82 -38.78 -38.67
CA VAL A 18 -31.05 -39.75 -37.90
C VAL A 18 -30.73 -39.14 -36.53
N ASP A 19 -31.01 -39.90 -35.46
CA ASP A 19 -30.70 -39.53 -34.08
C ASP A 19 -29.19 -39.29 -33.93
N TRP A 20 -28.79 -38.51 -32.93
CA TRP A 20 -27.38 -38.22 -32.65
C TRP A 20 -26.56 -39.50 -32.38
N ARG A 21 -27.18 -40.58 -31.87
CA ARG A 21 -26.56 -41.90 -31.72
C ARG A 21 -26.67 -42.79 -32.94
N GLY A 22 -27.47 -42.39 -33.93
CA GLY A 22 -27.74 -43.15 -35.14
C GLY A 22 -26.53 -43.35 -36.05
N ASN A 23 -25.38 -42.75 -35.74
CA ASN A 23 -24.10 -42.99 -36.42
C ASN A 23 -23.09 -43.76 -35.55
N ALA A 24 -23.48 -44.24 -34.36
CA ALA A 24 -22.64 -45.02 -33.46
C ALA A 24 -22.80 -46.54 -33.69
N THR A 25 -21.74 -47.31 -33.40
CA THR A 25 -21.72 -48.78 -33.53
C THR A 25 -22.86 -49.41 -32.73
N GLY A 26 -23.76 -50.13 -33.40
CA GLY A 26 -24.90 -50.83 -32.80
C GLY A 26 -26.27 -50.17 -32.97
N ASN A 27 -26.35 -48.91 -33.44
CA ASN A 27 -27.63 -48.24 -33.79
C ASN A 27 -27.58 -47.48 -35.14
N PRO A 28 -26.93 -47.99 -36.20
CA PRO A 28 -26.79 -47.24 -37.47
C PRO A 28 -28.16 -46.94 -38.10
N GLY A 29 -28.42 -45.67 -38.41
CA GLY A 29 -29.63 -45.20 -39.08
C GLY A 29 -30.86 -45.06 -38.18
N GLU A 30 -30.73 -45.15 -36.86
CA GLU A 30 -31.85 -44.93 -35.94
C GLU A 30 -32.40 -43.51 -36.10
N LEU A 31 -33.72 -43.38 -36.29
CA LEU A 31 -34.40 -42.09 -36.43
C LEU A 31 -34.73 -41.47 -35.08
N ALA A 32 -34.78 -40.14 -35.04
CA ALA A 32 -35.18 -39.40 -33.85
C ALA A 32 -36.62 -39.72 -33.39
N CYS A 33 -36.86 -39.67 -32.08
CA CYS A 33 -38.20 -39.76 -31.51
C CYS A 33 -39.03 -38.52 -31.88
N GLY A 34 -40.26 -38.71 -32.34
CA GLY A 34 -41.17 -37.60 -32.65
C GLY A 34 -41.62 -36.84 -31.40
N HIS A 35 -41.87 -37.55 -30.30
CA HIS A 35 -42.14 -36.97 -28.99
C HIS A 35 -41.77 -37.96 -27.88
N TYR A 36 -41.54 -37.48 -26.66
CA TYR A 36 -41.28 -38.35 -25.51
C TYR A 36 -41.84 -37.72 -24.23
N ALA A 37 -42.37 -38.55 -23.34
CA ALA A 37 -42.81 -38.13 -22.01
C ALA A 37 -41.97 -38.87 -20.96
N TYR A 38 -41.26 -38.12 -20.13
CA TYR A 38 -40.46 -38.66 -19.03
C TYR A 38 -41.10 -38.28 -17.69
N ASN A 39 -41.42 -39.27 -16.86
CA ASN A 39 -41.99 -39.08 -15.53
C ASN A 39 -43.13 -38.05 -15.49
N SER A 40 -44.10 -38.19 -16.40
CA SER A 40 -45.20 -37.24 -16.60
C SER A 40 -46.51 -37.97 -16.84
N SER A 41 -47.58 -37.47 -16.23
CA SER A 41 -48.96 -37.93 -16.44
C SER A 41 -49.84 -36.87 -17.13
N ALA A 42 -49.23 -35.82 -17.67
CA ALA A 42 -49.92 -34.78 -18.42
C ALA A 42 -50.71 -35.30 -19.62
N VAL A 43 -51.84 -34.67 -19.90
CA VAL A 43 -52.73 -35.02 -21.01
C VAL A 43 -52.25 -34.29 -22.27
N LEU A 44 -51.85 -35.05 -23.28
CA LEU A 44 -51.40 -34.54 -24.58
C LEU A 44 -52.51 -34.70 -25.62
N SER A 45 -52.79 -33.66 -26.40
CA SER A 45 -53.65 -33.75 -27.58
C SER A 45 -52.92 -33.26 -28.83
N TYR A 46 -53.16 -33.96 -29.94
CA TYR A 46 -52.58 -33.64 -31.24
C TYR A 46 -53.72 -33.44 -32.25
N SER A 47 -53.68 -32.37 -33.02
CA SER A 47 -54.67 -32.08 -34.06
C SER A 47 -54.04 -31.37 -35.25
N GLY A 48 -54.19 -31.96 -36.44
CA GLY A 48 -53.64 -31.42 -37.69
C GLY A 48 -52.16 -31.11 -37.60
N ASN A 49 -51.38 -32.05 -37.10
CA ASN A 49 -49.92 -32.02 -37.23
C ASN A 49 -49.49 -32.98 -38.35
N ALA A 50 -48.22 -32.97 -38.72
CA ALA A 50 -47.59 -34.00 -39.52
C ALA A 50 -46.29 -34.47 -38.87
N PHE A 51 -46.07 -35.77 -38.80
CA PHE A 51 -44.85 -36.38 -38.29
C PHE A 51 -44.32 -37.36 -39.34
N TRP A 52 -43.10 -37.13 -39.79
CA TRP A 52 -42.47 -37.94 -40.82
C TRP A 52 -40.99 -38.15 -40.56
N ASN A 53 -40.45 -39.27 -41.05
CA ASN A 53 -39.05 -39.68 -40.83
C ASN A 53 -38.64 -39.72 -39.35
N VAL A 54 -39.57 -40.12 -38.48
CA VAL A 54 -39.35 -40.34 -37.05
C VAL A 54 -39.34 -41.84 -36.73
N LYS A 55 -38.88 -42.20 -35.53
CA LYS A 55 -38.88 -43.59 -35.05
C LYS A 55 -40.28 -44.24 -35.14
N SER A 56 -40.32 -45.54 -35.43
CA SER A 56 -41.57 -46.28 -35.60
C SER A 56 -42.51 -46.13 -34.39
N GLY A 57 -43.80 -45.91 -34.66
CA GLY A 57 -44.83 -45.69 -33.64
C GLY A 57 -44.82 -44.31 -32.97
N GLN A 58 -43.98 -43.37 -33.42
CA GLN A 58 -43.88 -42.02 -32.84
C GLN A 58 -44.69 -40.94 -33.59
N CYS A 59 -45.60 -41.34 -34.49
CA CYS A 59 -46.59 -40.43 -35.06
C CYS A 59 -47.89 -40.52 -34.23
N PRO A 60 -48.26 -39.47 -33.48
CA PRO A 60 -49.44 -39.51 -32.62
C PRO A 60 -50.74 -39.41 -33.43
N SER A 61 -51.79 -40.05 -32.91
CA SER A 61 -53.14 -39.97 -33.48
C SER A 61 -53.62 -38.51 -33.59
N GLY A 62 -54.34 -38.19 -34.67
CA GLY A 62 -54.70 -36.81 -35.02
C GLY A 62 -53.65 -36.06 -35.86
N SER A 63 -52.58 -36.76 -36.28
CA SER A 63 -51.53 -36.24 -37.17
C SER A 63 -51.48 -37.00 -38.50
N VAL A 64 -50.94 -36.36 -39.52
CA VAL A 64 -50.55 -36.96 -40.80
C VAL A 64 -49.23 -37.71 -40.60
N CYS A 65 -49.22 -39.01 -40.89
CA CYS A 65 -48.08 -39.91 -40.67
C CYS A 65 -47.40 -40.35 -41.97
N SER A 66 -47.33 -39.46 -42.96
CA SER A 66 -46.74 -39.71 -44.29
C SER A 66 -45.80 -38.58 -44.68
N ASP A 67 -45.06 -38.77 -45.78
CA ASP A 67 -44.15 -37.74 -46.32
C ASP A 67 -44.90 -36.41 -46.50
N PRO A 68 -44.47 -35.32 -45.83
CA PRO A 68 -45.11 -34.01 -45.93
C PRO A 68 -44.91 -33.38 -47.31
N ARG A 69 -44.03 -33.92 -48.16
CA ARG A 69 -43.71 -33.40 -49.49
C ARG A 69 -43.37 -31.91 -49.44
N LEU A 70 -42.43 -31.55 -48.58
CA LEU A 70 -41.87 -30.20 -48.50
C LEU A 70 -40.84 -29.98 -49.61
N THR A 71 -40.58 -28.72 -49.93
CA THR A 71 -39.64 -28.35 -51.00
C THR A 71 -38.22 -28.87 -50.72
N ARG A 72 -37.70 -28.68 -49.49
CA ARG A 72 -36.42 -29.23 -49.03
C ARG A 72 -36.49 -29.62 -47.56
N THR A 73 -36.10 -30.85 -47.23
CA THR A 73 -36.21 -31.41 -45.87
C THR A 73 -34.87 -31.58 -45.16
N ALA A 74 -33.74 -31.31 -45.82
CA ALA A 74 -32.42 -31.34 -45.21
C ALA A 74 -32.18 -30.07 -44.37
N MET A 75 -31.48 -30.18 -43.25
CA MET A 75 -31.29 -29.05 -42.32
C MET A 75 -30.47 -27.90 -42.91
N ALA A 76 -29.56 -28.18 -43.84
CA ALA A 76 -28.67 -27.17 -44.42
C ALA A 76 -29.39 -26.16 -45.33
N ASP A 77 -30.52 -26.57 -45.92
CA ASP A 77 -31.26 -25.81 -46.91
C ASP A 77 -32.78 -26.01 -46.77
N PHE A 78 -33.25 -26.26 -45.54
CA PHE A 78 -34.65 -26.57 -45.22
C PHE A 78 -35.62 -25.52 -45.78
N ASP A 79 -36.67 -25.99 -46.45
CA ASP A 79 -37.72 -25.18 -47.04
C ASP A 79 -39.08 -25.82 -46.75
N ALA A 80 -39.79 -25.19 -45.83
CA ALA A 80 -41.06 -25.65 -45.30
C ALA A 80 -42.25 -25.46 -46.27
N THR A 81 -42.01 -25.01 -47.51
CA THR A 81 -43.07 -24.80 -48.50
C THR A 81 -43.62 -26.15 -48.98
N PRO A 82 -44.91 -26.46 -48.77
CA PRO A 82 -45.52 -27.69 -49.28
C PRO A 82 -45.53 -27.73 -50.81
N LEU A 83 -45.11 -28.85 -51.39
CA LEU A 83 -45.20 -29.10 -52.83
C LEU A 83 -46.63 -29.41 -53.26
N GLU A 84 -46.88 -29.36 -54.57
CA GLU A 84 -48.18 -29.75 -55.12
C GLU A 84 -48.55 -31.21 -54.77
N GLY A 85 -49.77 -31.39 -54.25
CA GLY A 85 -50.26 -32.67 -53.75
C GLY A 85 -49.63 -33.10 -52.42
N SER A 86 -49.04 -32.17 -51.67
CA SER A 86 -48.64 -32.40 -50.28
C SER A 86 -49.87 -32.77 -49.42
N PRO A 87 -49.76 -33.73 -48.49
CA PRO A 87 -50.84 -34.08 -47.57
C PRO A 87 -51.07 -33.01 -46.49
N LEU A 88 -50.29 -31.93 -46.48
CA LEU A 88 -50.43 -30.82 -45.54
C LEU A 88 -51.49 -29.80 -46.00
N VAL A 89 -51.80 -29.78 -47.29
CA VAL A 89 -52.59 -28.70 -47.90
C VAL A 89 -54.06 -28.79 -47.48
N ASP A 90 -54.62 -27.67 -47.02
CA ASP A 90 -56.00 -27.55 -46.51
C ASP A 90 -56.33 -28.57 -45.38
N LYS A 91 -55.37 -28.89 -44.50
CA LYS A 91 -55.54 -29.89 -43.42
C LYS A 91 -55.38 -29.39 -41.99
N ALA A 92 -54.98 -28.15 -41.78
CA ALA A 92 -54.84 -27.62 -40.42
C ALA A 92 -56.21 -27.33 -39.79
N PRO A 93 -56.37 -27.54 -38.47
CA PRO A 93 -57.55 -27.08 -37.75
C PRO A 93 -57.65 -25.56 -37.84
N TYR A 94 -58.87 -25.04 -37.77
CA TYR A 94 -59.10 -23.59 -37.76
C TYR A 94 -58.54 -22.94 -36.49
N LEU A 95 -57.59 -22.01 -36.66
CA LEU A 95 -56.95 -21.26 -35.58
C LEU A 95 -57.18 -19.76 -35.81
N SER A 96 -58.23 -19.20 -35.23
CA SER A 96 -58.67 -17.80 -35.47
C SER A 96 -57.63 -16.72 -35.16
N ALA A 97 -56.64 -17.01 -34.30
CA ALA A 97 -55.57 -16.08 -33.95
C ALA A 97 -54.44 -16.04 -34.99
N ILE A 98 -54.38 -17.00 -35.93
CA ILE A 98 -53.30 -17.14 -36.91
C ILE A 98 -53.85 -16.82 -38.29
N THR A 99 -53.77 -15.54 -38.64
CA THR A 99 -54.33 -15.01 -39.91
C THR A 99 -53.31 -14.91 -41.03
N ASN A 100 -52.02 -15.10 -40.75
CA ASN A 100 -50.94 -15.05 -41.74
C ASN A 100 -49.89 -16.16 -41.52
N ASP A 101 -49.18 -16.52 -42.58
CA ASP A 101 -48.09 -17.51 -42.56
C ASP A 101 -46.73 -16.88 -42.21
N PHE A 102 -45.66 -17.69 -42.20
CA PHE A 102 -44.29 -17.24 -41.94
C PHE A 102 -43.82 -16.12 -42.89
N PHE A 103 -44.33 -16.09 -44.12
CA PHE A 103 -44.02 -15.08 -45.13
C PHE A 103 -45.01 -13.90 -45.12
N LYS A 104 -45.93 -13.86 -44.15
CA LYS A 104 -47.01 -12.88 -43.99
C LYS A 104 -48.09 -12.93 -45.08
N ASN A 105 -48.21 -14.05 -45.78
CA ASN A 105 -49.34 -14.25 -46.68
C ASN A 105 -50.61 -14.58 -45.88
N PRO A 106 -51.81 -14.25 -46.37
CA PRO A 106 -53.06 -14.60 -45.72
C PRO A 106 -53.23 -16.11 -45.50
N ARG A 107 -53.87 -16.47 -44.39
CA ARG A 107 -54.33 -17.82 -44.06
C ARG A 107 -55.80 -17.80 -43.65
N PRO A 108 -56.64 -18.76 -44.09
CA PRO A 108 -56.31 -19.78 -45.08
C PRO A 108 -56.26 -19.23 -46.51
N SER A 109 -55.50 -19.87 -47.39
CA SER A 109 -55.58 -19.69 -48.84
C SER A 109 -56.13 -20.97 -49.48
N GLY A 110 -57.43 -21.19 -49.30
CA GLY A 110 -58.08 -22.42 -49.74
C GLY A 110 -59.31 -22.74 -48.89
N ALA A 111 -59.61 -24.02 -48.76
CA ALA A 111 -60.70 -24.52 -47.92
C ALA A 111 -60.34 -24.52 -46.42
N ALA A 112 -59.06 -24.66 -46.09
CA ALA A 112 -58.53 -24.58 -44.73
C ALA A 112 -57.06 -24.13 -44.76
N ALA A 113 -56.47 -23.89 -43.60
CA ALA A 113 -55.04 -23.57 -43.56
C ALA A 113 -54.20 -24.83 -43.83
N ASP A 114 -52.99 -24.65 -44.34
CA ASP A 114 -52.04 -25.75 -44.53
C ASP A 114 -51.41 -26.16 -43.20
N ILE A 115 -51.07 -27.44 -43.02
CA ILE A 115 -50.33 -27.85 -41.81
C ILE A 115 -48.91 -27.29 -41.85
N GLY A 116 -48.54 -26.49 -40.85
CA GLY A 116 -47.19 -25.94 -40.67
C GLY A 116 -47.07 -24.42 -40.85
N ALA A 117 -45.83 -23.99 -41.11
CA ALA A 117 -45.43 -22.58 -41.08
C ALA A 117 -45.79 -21.79 -42.35
N VAL A 118 -45.96 -22.46 -43.49
CA VAL A 118 -46.14 -21.84 -44.81
C VAL A 118 -47.52 -22.19 -45.35
N GLU A 119 -48.21 -21.20 -45.89
CA GLU A 119 -49.51 -21.38 -46.54
C GLU A 119 -49.34 -21.27 -48.05
N ARG A 120 -49.66 -22.34 -48.78
CA ARG A 120 -49.63 -22.36 -50.23
C ARG A 120 -50.73 -21.45 -50.78
N GLN A 121 -50.33 -20.39 -51.46
CA GLN A 121 -51.28 -19.42 -52.02
C GLN A 121 -51.98 -19.97 -53.27
N SER A 122 -53.24 -19.58 -53.50
CA SER A 122 -53.99 -19.92 -54.71
C SER A 122 -53.23 -19.39 -55.94
N GLY A 123 -52.75 -20.29 -56.81
CA GLY A 123 -51.86 -19.96 -57.93
C GLY A 123 -50.46 -20.61 -57.89
N GLY A 124 -50.10 -21.33 -56.82
CA GLY A 124 -48.95 -22.25 -56.81
C GLY A 124 -47.56 -21.63 -56.86
N GLY A 125 -47.43 -20.30 -56.76
CA GLY A 125 -46.13 -19.64 -56.65
C GLY A 125 -45.46 -19.92 -55.30
N THR A 126 -44.16 -20.22 -55.31
CA THR A 126 -43.34 -20.20 -54.09
C THR A 126 -43.34 -18.79 -53.53
N PRO A 127 -43.74 -18.57 -52.25
CA PRO A 127 -43.67 -17.24 -51.66
C PRO A 127 -42.21 -16.77 -51.62
N THR A 128 -41.89 -15.71 -52.36
CA THR A 128 -40.59 -15.05 -52.23
C THR A 128 -40.50 -14.36 -50.88
N PRO A 129 -39.48 -14.63 -50.06
CA PRO A 129 -39.34 -13.98 -48.77
C PRO A 129 -39.17 -12.47 -48.98
N SER A 130 -39.94 -11.67 -48.25
CA SER A 130 -39.84 -10.22 -48.30
C SER A 130 -38.67 -9.72 -47.46
N CYS A 131 -37.94 -8.73 -47.97
CA CYS A 131 -36.89 -8.07 -47.20
C CYS A 131 -37.52 -7.28 -46.04
N SER A 132 -37.11 -7.62 -44.82
CA SER A 132 -37.44 -6.87 -43.60
C SER A 132 -36.15 -6.29 -43.05
N ARG A 133 -36.05 -4.96 -43.09
CA ARG A 133 -34.94 -4.24 -42.49
C ARG A 133 -35.10 -4.19 -40.98
N ASN A 134 -34.03 -4.38 -40.24
CA ASN A 134 -34.05 -4.37 -38.78
C ASN A 134 -32.94 -3.48 -38.23
N ALA A 135 -33.16 -3.04 -37.00
CA ALA A 135 -32.17 -2.38 -36.18
C ALA A 135 -30.84 -3.17 -36.11
N PRO A 136 -29.70 -2.61 -36.55
CA PRO A 136 -28.40 -3.25 -36.34
C PRO A 136 -28.04 -3.27 -34.85
N SER A 137 -27.12 -4.17 -34.47
CA SER A 137 -26.48 -4.13 -33.14
C SER A 137 -25.10 -3.48 -33.24
N LEU A 138 -24.78 -2.58 -32.32
CA LEU A 138 -23.50 -1.87 -32.28
C LEU A 138 -22.96 -1.92 -30.85
N ALA A 139 -21.70 -2.33 -30.72
CA ALA A 139 -20.98 -2.34 -29.45
C ALA A 139 -19.62 -1.64 -29.59
N LEU A 140 -19.19 -0.97 -28.53
CA LEU A 140 -17.88 -0.36 -28.39
C LEU A 140 -17.24 -0.86 -27.10
N GLY A 141 -16.21 -1.70 -27.22
CA GLY A 141 -15.52 -2.32 -26.08
C GLY A 141 -14.03 -2.05 -26.09
N GLY A 142 -13.39 -1.96 -24.92
CA GLY A 142 -11.95 -1.74 -24.80
C GLY A 142 -11.53 -1.60 -23.35
N SER A 143 -10.23 -1.32 -23.13
CA SER A 143 -9.71 -1.12 -21.77
C SER A 143 -10.37 0.08 -21.10
N THR A 144 -10.75 -0.10 -19.83
CA THR A 144 -11.23 0.98 -18.93
C THR A 144 -10.14 1.47 -17.99
N ALA A 145 -8.91 0.94 -18.09
CA ALA A 145 -7.79 1.37 -17.25
C ALA A 145 -7.44 2.84 -17.52
N ALA A 146 -7.12 3.57 -16.45
CA ALA A 146 -6.65 4.94 -16.58
C ALA A 146 -5.23 4.98 -17.18
N VAL A 147 -5.00 5.87 -18.14
CA VAL A 147 -3.71 6.05 -18.83
C VAL A 147 -3.22 7.48 -18.65
N ALA A 148 -1.92 7.71 -18.79
CA ALA A 148 -1.37 9.07 -18.76
C ALA A 148 -1.95 9.94 -19.87
N ALA A 149 -2.06 11.25 -19.64
CA ALA A 149 -2.40 12.21 -20.70
C ALA A 149 -1.45 12.09 -21.89
N GLY A 150 -1.95 12.25 -23.12
CA GLY A 150 -1.16 12.00 -24.34
C GLY A 150 -1.15 10.54 -24.81
N SER A 151 -1.64 9.59 -24.01
CA SER A 151 -1.65 8.17 -24.39
C SER A 151 -2.69 7.86 -25.48
N THR A 152 -2.45 6.78 -26.23
CA THR A 152 -3.42 6.22 -27.17
C THR A 152 -4.15 5.04 -26.53
N VAL A 153 -5.49 5.03 -26.60
CA VAL A 153 -6.33 3.89 -26.22
C VAL A 153 -7.08 3.39 -27.45
N SER A 154 -7.06 2.07 -27.68
CA SER A 154 -7.76 1.44 -28.79
C SER A 154 -9.01 0.72 -28.31
N TYR A 155 -10.14 1.02 -28.94
CA TYR A 155 -11.43 0.39 -28.72
C TYR A 155 -11.82 -0.46 -29.93
N THR A 156 -12.48 -1.58 -29.70
CA THR A 156 -13.08 -2.44 -30.72
C THR A 156 -14.54 -2.05 -30.92
N VAL A 157 -14.88 -1.72 -32.16
CA VAL A 157 -16.24 -1.49 -32.65
C VAL A 157 -16.75 -2.80 -33.25
N THR A 158 -17.85 -3.35 -32.75
CA THR A 158 -18.48 -4.55 -33.29
C THR A 158 -19.86 -4.21 -33.81
N LEU A 159 -20.16 -4.56 -35.05
CA LEU A 159 -21.41 -4.27 -35.74
C LEU A 159 -22.02 -5.55 -36.33
N SER A 160 -23.30 -5.78 -36.07
CA SER A 160 -24.09 -6.85 -36.70
C SER A 160 -25.25 -6.28 -37.53
N ASN A 161 -25.40 -6.80 -38.74
CA ASN A 161 -26.58 -6.54 -39.57
C ASN A 161 -27.70 -7.52 -39.18
N GLN A 162 -28.83 -7.00 -38.71
CA GLN A 162 -29.95 -7.81 -38.24
C GLN A 162 -31.08 -7.96 -39.28
N ASP A 163 -30.87 -7.49 -40.52
CA ASP A 163 -31.83 -7.61 -41.61
C ASP A 163 -32.22 -9.07 -41.87
N SER A 164 -33.41 -9.30 -42.45
CA SER A 164 -33.79 -10.65 -42.90
C SER A 164 -32.91 -11.11 -44.07
N SER A 165 -32.73 -12.42 -44.21
CA SER A 165 -31.90 -13.04 -45.26
C SER A 165 -32.33 -12.68 -46.69
N ALA A 166 -33.57 -12.23 -46.88
CA ALA A 166 -34.08 -11.76 -48.16
C ALA A 166 -33.57 -10.37 -48.58
N CYS A 167 -32.88 -9.66 -47.68
CA CYS A 167 -32.34 -8.34 -47.97
C CYS A 167 -30.97 -8.41 -48.67
N ALA A 168 -30.67 -7.42 -49.49
CA ALA A 168 -29.29 -7.20 -49.95
C ALA A 168 -28.38 -6.72 -48.80
N SER A 169 -27.08 -6.96 -48.94
CA SER A 169 -26.06 -6.45 -48.02
C SER A 169 -26.18 -4.95 -47.79
N THR A 170 -25.92 -4.50 -46.56
CA THR A 170 -25.98 -3.11 -46.17
C THR A 170 -24.58 -2.56 -45.92
N THR A 171 -24.26 -1.40 -46.50
CA THR A 171 -23.07 -0.62 -46.16
C THR A 171 -23.41 0.39 -45.07
N PHE A 172 -22.77 0.23 -43.91
CA PHE A 172 -22.88 1.15 -42.78
C PHE A 172 -21.70 2.12 -42.78
N ASN A 173 -21.98 3.42 -42.73
CA ASN A 173 -21.01 4.47 -42.49
C ASN A 173 -20.83 4.66 -40.99
N LEU A 174 -19.57 4.75 -40.53
CA LEU A 174 -19.20 4.94 -39.14
C LEU A 174 -18.73 6.39 -38.94
N ALA A 175 -19.21 7.02 -37.89
CA ALA A 175 -18.75 8.31 -37.41
C ALA A 175 -18.28 8.16 -35.95
N ARG A 176 -17.21 8.86 -35.59
CA ARG A 176 -16.70 8.88 -34.21
C ARG A 176 -17.05 10.17 -33.50
N SER A 177 -17.17 10.09 -32.18
CA SER A 177 -17.30 11.23 -31.28
C SER A 177 -16.21 11.15 -30.22
N VAL A 178 -15.39 12.20 -30.11
CA VAL A 178 -14.34 12.35 -29.10
C VAL A 178 -14.38 13.79 -28.56
N PRO A 179 -13.88 14.06 -27.34
CA PRO A 179 -13.86 15.41 -26.80
C PRO A 179 -13.08 16.40 -27.66
N SER A 180 -13.36 17.70 -27.51
CA SER A 180 -12.65 18.76 -28.24
C SER A 180 -11.15 18.73 -27.94
N GLY A 181 -10.32 18.86 -28.98
CA GLY A 181 -8.85 18.79 -28.88
C GLY A 181 -8.28 17.38 -28.79
N TRP A 182 -9.11 16.33 -28.81
CA TRP A 182 -8.68 14.94 -28.82
C TRP A 182 -8.59 14.41 -30.25
N THR A 183 -7.71 13.44 -30.47
CA THR A 183 -7.62 12.76 -31.77
C THR A 183 -8.38 11.45 -31.70
N GLY A 184 -9.21 11.17 -32.69
CA GLY A 184 -9.84 9.88 -32.88
C GLY A 184 -9.59 9.37 -34.30
N THR A 185 -9.30 8.09 -34.45
CA THR A 185 -9.04 7.46 -35.75
C THR A 185 -9.81 6.14 -35.83
N LEU A 186 -10.69 6.02 -36.82
CA LEU A 186 -11.36 4.77 -37.14
C LEU A 186 -10.48 3.93 -38.06
N GLY A 187 -10.29 2.65 -37.76
CA GLY A 187 -9.57 1.72 -38.65
C GLY A 187 -10.29 1.51 -39.99
N LYS A 188 -11.62 1.65 -40.01
CA LYS A 188 -12.49 1.66 -41.20
C LYS A 188 -13.63 2.63 -40.97
N SER A 189 -13.91 3.49 -41.94
CA SER A 189 -15.06 4.41 -41.93
C SER A 189 -16.35 3.76 -42.44
N THR A 190 -16.28 2.58 -43.05
CA THR A 190 -17.44 1.84 -43.56
C THR A 190 -17.30 0.34 -43.34
N LEU A 191 -18.43 -0.34 -43.11
CA LEU A 191 -18.53 -1.80 -43.06
C LEU A 191 -19.72 -2.26 -43.93
N THR A 192 -19.48 -3.17 -44.88
CA THR A 192 -20.52 -3.78 -45.71
C THR A 192 -20.82 -5.19 -45.22
N LEU A 193 -22.06 -5.45 -44.82
CA LEU A 193 -22.48 -6.68 -44.16
C LEU A 193 -23.70 -7.28 -44.84
N ALA A 194 -23.61 -8.58 -45.18
CA ALA A 194 -24.78 -9.37 -45.53
C ALA A 194 -25.76 -9.45 -44.34
N PRO A 195 -27.06 -9.70 -44.57
CA PRO A 195 -28.01 -9.91 -43.48
C PRO A 195 -27.53 -11.04 -42.55
N GLY A 196 -27.61 -10.83 -41.23
CA GLY A 196 -27.13 -11.76 -40.21
C GLY A 196 -25.61 -11.74 -39.97
N ALA A 197 -24.82 -11.03 -40.79
CA ALA A 197 -23.37 -10.99 -40.65
C ALA A 197 -22.90 -9.96 -39.61
N SER A 198 -21.75 -10.25 -38.98
CA SER A 198 -21.05 -9.34 -38.06
C SER A 198 -19.63 -9.04 -38.55
N ALA A 199 -19.15 -7.82 -38.28
CA ALA A 199 -17.74 -7.47 -38.44
C ALA A 199 -17.29 -6.48 -37.36
N SER A 200 -15.98 -6.31 -37.24
CA SER A 200 -15.38 -5.34 -36.34
C SER A 200 -14.38 -4.42 -37.01
N THR A 201 -14.16 -3.26 -36.38
CA THR A 201 -13.09 -2.31 -36.68
C THR A 201 -12.61 -1.67 -35.39
N THR A 202 -11.60 -0.79 -35.45
CA THR A 202 -11.05 -0.11 -34.28
C THR A 202 -11.40 1.38 -34.26
N LEU A 203 -11.50 1.94 -33.06
CA LEU A 203 -11.43 3.37 -32.78
C LEU A 203 -10.23 3.61 -31.87
N SER A 204 -9.18 4.25 -32.38
CA SER A 204 -8.03 4.68 -31.58
C SER A 204 -8.22 6.13 -31.15
N VAL A 205 -8.15 6.40 -29.85
CA VAL A 205 -8.35 7.73 -29.27
C VAL A 205 -7.07 8.17 -28.55
N VAL A 206 -6.64 9.40 -28.79
CA VAL A 206 -5.48 10.04 -28.15
C VAL A 206 -5.96 11.29 -27.40
N SER A 207 -5.71 11.32 -26.10
CA SER A 207 -5.92 12.51 -25.28
C SER A 207 -4.82 13.55 -25.52
N PRO A 208 -5.07 14.86 -25.37
CA PRO A 208 -4.00 15.84 -25.37
C PRO A 208 -3.09 15.66 -24.16
N ALA A 209 -1.81 16.07 -24.26
CA ALA A 209 -0.86 16.01 -23.15
C ALA A 209 -1.28 16.89 -21.94
N SER A 210 -2.15 17.88 -22.17
CA SER A 210 -2.72 18.75 -21.15
C SER A 210 -4.04 18.24 -20.57
N ALA A 211 -4.50 17.04 -20.94
CA ALA A 211 -5.73 16.48 -20.39
C ALA A 211 -5.63 16.34 -18.86
N THR A 212 -6.64 16.81 -18.15
CA THR A 212 -6.75 16.65 -16.69
C THR A 212 -7.17 15.24 -16.34
N GLN A 213 -6.90 14.81 -15.10
CA GLN A 213 -7.42 13.55 -14.59
C GLN A 213 -8.95 13.51 -14.66
N GLY A 214 -9.51 12.41 -15.16
CA GLY A 214 -10.96 12.24 -15.27
C GLY A 214 -11.39 11.21 -16.30
N GLY A 215 -12.70 10.94 -16.33
CA GLY A 215 -13.35 10.12 -17.35
C GLY A 215 -13.93 10.99 -18.47
N TYR A 216 -13.68 10.60 -19.72
CA TYR A 216 -14.08 11.31 -20.91
C TYR A 216 -14.89 10.41 -21.83
N GLY A 217 -16.10 10.83 -22.18
CA GLY A 217 -16.98 10.07 -23.09
C GLY A 217 -16.41 10.03 -24.51
N VAL A 218 -16.32 8.83 -25.06
CA VAL A 218 -15.97 8.58 -26.47
C VAL A 218 -17.02 7.66 -27.08
N GLY A 219 -17.27 7.78 -28.38
CA GLY A 219 -18.33 6.99 -29.01
C GLY A 219 -18.19 6.81 -30.50
N VAL A 220 -19.01 5.91 -31.03
CA VAL A 220 -19.18 5.63 -32.44
C VAL A 220 -20.67 5.62 -32.75
N GLY A 221 -21.04 6.29 -33.85
CA GLY A 221 -22.35 6.21 -34.47
C GLY A 221 -22.26 5.50 -35.82
N ILE A 222 -23.35 4.86 -36.22
CA ILE A 222 -23.52 4.28 -37.56
C ILE A 222 -24.77 4.82 -38.23
N GLY A 223 -24.76 4.82 -39.57
CA GLY A 223 -25.92 5.06 -40.41
C GLY A 223 -25.78 4.37 -41.77
N SER A 224 -26.87 4.24 -42.51
CA SER A 224 -26.84 3.70 -43.88
C SER A 224 -27.83 4.42 -44.79
N ALA A 225 -27.79 4.14 -46.09
CA ALA A 225 -28.74 4.66 -47.07
C ALA A 225 -30.20 4.19 -46.83
N ASN A 226 -30.42 3.16 -45.99
CA ASN A 226 -31.76 2.66 -45.65
C ASN A 226 -32.46 3.49 -44.55
N GLY A 227 -31.92 4.65 -44.17
CA GLY A 227 -32.56 5.58 -43.25
C GLY A 227 -32.39 5.24 -41.76
N SER A 228 -33.28 5.79 -40.94
CA SER A 228 -33.16 5.82 -39.47
C SER A 228 -33.23 4.45 -38.79
N ILE A 229 -33.82 3.45 -39.44
CA ILE A 229 -33.85 2.08 -38.93
C ILE A 229 -32.44 1.50 -38.74
N HIS A 230 -31.47 1.98 -39.53
CA HIS A 230 -30.06 1.59 -39.47
C HIS A 230 -29.16 2.58 -38.73
N THR A 231 -29.73 3.49 -37.93
CA THR A 231 -28.96 4.40 -37.10
C THR A 231 -28.77 3.84 -35.69
N ARG A 232 -27.53 3.74 -35.21
CA ARG A 232 -27.21 3.34 -33.83
C ARG A 232 -25.98 4.08 -33.31
N ASN A 233 -25.86 4.18 -32.00
CA ASN A 233 -24.71 4.74 -31.31
C ASN A 233 -24.25 3.81 -30.17
N ALA A 234 -22.96 3.80 -29.92
CA ALA A 234 -22.33 3.15 -28.77
C ALA A 234 -21.28 4.08 -28.19
N SER A 235 -21.14 4.08 -26.87
CA SER A 235 -20.17 4.91 -26.17
C SER A 235 -19.46 4.12 -25.07
N THR A 236 -18.29 4.62 -24.70
CA THR A 236 -17.50 4.14 -23.56
C THR A 236 -16.71 5.31 -22.98
N THR A 237 -15.91 5.05 -21.95
CA THR A 237 -15.14 6.07 -21.24
C THR A 237 -13.65 5.87 -21.49
N TYR A 238 -12.97 6.95 -21.87
CA TYR A 238 -11.53 7.08 -21.80
C TYR A 238 -11.16 7.65 -20.43
N ASN A 239 -10.29 6.98 -19.68
CA ASN A 239 -9.87 7.44 -18.36
C ASN A 239 -8.45 8.02 -18.41
N VAL A 240 -8.29 9.28 -18.03
CA VAL A 240 -6.99 9.94 -17.83
C VAL A 240 -6.59 9.78 -16.37
N ALA A 241 -5.41 9.21 -16.13
CA ALA A 241 -4.84 9.01 -14.79
C ALA A 241 -4.38 10.33 -14.17
N ALA A 242 -4.26 10.37 -12.84
CA ALA A 242 -3.58 11.45 -12.16
C ALA A 242 -2.13 11.57 -12.67
N PRO A 243 -1.57 12.78 -12.81
CA PRO A 243 -0.15 12.96 -13.04
C PRO A 243 0.66 12.21 -11.98
N ALA A 244 1.75 11.56 -12.38
CA ALA A 244 2.65 10.93 -11.44
C ALA A 244 3.17 11.99 -10.46
N ALA A 245 3.07 11.71 -9.15
CA ALA A 245 3.57 12.64 -8.14
C ALA A 245 5.08 12.82 -8.32
N THR A 246 5.55 14.07 -8.42
CA THR A 246 6.96 14.39 -8.55
C THR A 246 7.61 14.46 -7.18
N CYS A 247 8.78 13.85 -7.02
CA CYS A 247 9.57 13.98 -5.80
C CYS A 247 10.11 15.41 -5.64
N THR A 248 9.63 16.12 -4.62
CA THR A 248 10.17 17.41 -4.16
C THR A 248 10.98 17.18 -2.89
N ARG A 249 12.26 17.58 -2.94
CA ARG A 249 13.20 17.51 -1.80
C ARG A 249 13.09 18.74 -0.90
N ALA A 250 13.30 18.58 0.40
CA ALA A 250 13.24 19.69 1.35
C ALA A 250 14.30 19.59 2.45
N ALA A 251 14.62 20.74 3.07
CA ALA A 251 15.51 20.77 4.22
C ALA A 251 14.95 19.92 5.37
N PRO A 252 15.74 19.00 5.95
CA PRO A 252 15.28 18.20 7.06
C PRO A 252 15.04 19.09 8.28
N SER A 253 14.08 18.71 9.11
CA SER A 253 13.98 19.34 10.44
C SER A 253 14.98 18.66 11.35
N PHE A 254 15.76 19.48 12.06
CA PHE A 254 16.82 19.02 12.92
C PHE A 254 16.80 19.81 14.22
N SER A 255 16.84 19.12 15.36
CA SER A 255 16.94 19.76 16.68
C SER A 255 17.93 19.03 17.57
N LEU A 256 18.51 19.80 18.49
CA LEU A 256 19.41 19.32 19.54
C LEU A 256 18.92 19.92 20.85
N SER A 257 18.60 19.08 21.83
CA SER A 257 18.13 19.51 23.15
C SER A 257 18.78 18.69 24.26
N GLY A 258 18.87 19.26 25.46
CA GLY A 258 19.45 18.57 26.60
C GLY A 258 19.34 19.39 27.88
N PRO A 259 19.94 18.91 28.99
CA PRO A 259 19.92 19.59 30.27
C PRO A 259 20.61 20.97 30.20
N SER A 260 20.11 21.93 30.98
CA SER A 260 20.71 23.27 31.11
C SER A 260 21.52 23.47 32.41
N GLY A 261 21.49 22.49 33.32
CA GLY A 261 22.19 22.56 34.60
C GLY A 261 23.72 22.48 34.45
N GLY A 262 24.43 23.26 35.27
CA GLY A 262 25.88 23.18 35.37
C GLY A 262 26.33 21.86 35.99
N VAL A 263 27.41 21.28 35.47
CA VAL A 263 28.04 20.06 36.00
C VAL A 263 29.51 20.31 36.28
N ALA A 264 30.12 19.47 37.13
CA ALA A 264 31.56 19.56 37.38
C ALA A 264 32.37 19.25 36.10
N ALA A 265 33.56 19.82 35.97
CA ALA A 265 34.48 19.49 34.88
C ALA A 265 34.77 17.99 34.84
N GLY A 266 34.89 17.41 33.64
CA GLY A 266 35.03 15.96 33.46
C GLY A 266 33.72 15.16 33.43
N SER A 267 32.57 15.81 33.67
CA SER A 267 31.27 15.13 33.68
C SER A 267 30.74 14.87 32.26
N THR A 268 29.96 13.79 32.10
CA THR A 268 29.25 13.49 30.85
C THR A 268 27.81 13.98 30.91
N VAL A 269 27.37 14.74 29.91
CA VAL A 269 25.99 15.19 29.74
C VAL A 269 25.42 14.64 28.43
N ARG A 270 24.19 14.11 28.49
CA ARG A 270 23.49 13.52 27.35
C ARG A 270 22.52 14.52 26.71
N TYR A 271 22.66 14.70 25.41
CA TYR A 271 21.76 15.50 24.57
C TYR A 271 20.99 14.59 23.61
N THR A 272 19.79 15.00 23.24
CA THR A 272 18.92 14.31 22.28
C THR A 272 18.89 15.08 20.97
N LEU A 273 19.10 14.36 19.88
CA LEU A 273 18.94 14.87 18.52
C LEU A 273 17.65 14.31 17.94
N ASN A 274 16.91 15.13 17.21
CA ASN A 274 15.76 14.67 16.43
C ASN A 274 15.93 15.10 14.97
N VAL A 275 15.73 14.16 14.05
CA VAL A 275 15.80 14.40 12.60
C VAL A 275 14.50 13.96 11.97
N THR A 276 13.90 14.81 11.15
CA THR A 276 12.75 14.46 10.31
C THR A 276 13.10 14.66 8.84
N ASN A 277 12.85 13.64 8.02
CA ASN A 277 12.87 13.79 6.57
C ASN A 277 11.63 14.59 6.13
N ARG A 278 11.84 15.76 5.50
CA ARG A 278 10.76 16.65 5.04
C ARG A 278 10.48 16.56 3.54
N ASP A 279 11.08 15.57 2.87
CA ASP A 279 10.77 15.26 1.48
C ASP A 279 9.26 14.99 1.28
N SER A 280 8.78 15.26 0.07
CA SER A 280 7.43 14.84 -0.33
C SER A 280 7.29 13.32 -0.37
N SER A 281 6.07 12.80 -0.17
CA SER A 281 5.79 11.35 -0.17
C SER A 281 6.12 10.62 -1.46
N ALA A 282 6.31 11.34 -2.57
CA ALA A 282 6.75 10.79 -3.86
C ALA A 282 8.25 10.45 -3.91
N CYS A 283 9.03 10.87 -2.91
CA CYS A 283 10.45 10.58 -2.84
C CYS A 283 10.72 9.19 -2.24
N THR A 284 11.86 8.60 -2.61
CA THR A 284 12.39 7.44 -1.90
C THR A 284 12.99 7.85 -0.56
N SER A 285 13.15 6.88 0.35
CA SER A 285 13.86 7.08 1.62
C SER A 285 15.26 7.65 1.41
N THR A 286 15.69 8.49 2.34
CA THR A 286 16.99 9.19 2.32
C THR A 286 17.81 8.78 3.53
N SER A 287 19.09 8.47 3.33
CA SER A 287 20.06 8.23 4.40
C SER A 287 20.72 9.55 4.82
N PHE A 288 20.47 9.95 6.07
CA PHE A 288 21.03 11.13 6.69
C PHE A 288 22.23 10.74 7.56
N ASN A 289 23.40 11.33 7.28
CA ASN A 289 24.60 11.25 8.10
C ASN A 289 24.52 12.28 9.22
N LEU A 290 24.83 11.88 10.44
CA LEU A 290 24.85 12.73 11.63
C LEU A 290 26.29 13.07 12.00
N ALA A 291 26.54 14.34 12.25
CA ALA A 291 27.82 14.86 12.71
C ALA A 291 27.64 15.67 13.99
N ARG A 292 28.73 15.82 14.74
CA ARG A 292 28.78 16.58 15.99
C ARG A 292 29.97 17.52 16.00
N SER A 293 29.88 18.59 16.78
CA SER A 293 30.95 19.54 17.06
C SER A 293 30.98 19.81 18.57
N VAL A 294 32.13 19.60 19.20
CA VAL A 294 32.36 19.84 20.63
C VAL A 294 33.68 20.61 20.80
N PRO A 295 33.89 21.34 21.91
CA PRO A 295 35.14 22.05 22.17
C PRO A 295 36.39 21.16 22.10
N GLY A 296 37.54 21.76 21.80
CA GLY A 296 38.83 21.04 21.77
C GLY A 296 39.16 20.40 23.12
N GLY A 297 39.65 19.15 23.09
CA GLY A 297 39.96 18.37 24.30
C GLY A 297 38.74 17.73 24.99
N TRP A 298 37.53 17.94 24.47
CA TRP A 298 36.31 17.29 24.96
C TRP A 298 35.99 16.05 24.13
N THR A 299 35.19 15.15 24.68
CA THR A 299 34.69 13.98 23.93
C THR A 299 33.21 14.17 23.61
N GLY A 300 32.81 13.62 22.46
CA GLY A 300 31.42 13.52 22.06
C GLY A 300 31.15 12.15 21.48
N THR A 301 30.05 11.50 21.83
CA THR A 301 29.71 10.18 21.29
C THR A 301 28.27 10.20 20.83
N LEU A 302 28.07 9.99 19.52
CA LEU A 302 26.75 9.80 18.96
C LEU A 302 26.34 8.34 19.09
N SER A 303 25.11 8.07 19.53
CA SER A 303 24.58 6.69 19.54
C SER A 303 24.30 6.13 18.14
N LYS A 304 24.21 7.00 17.13
CA LYS A 304 24.08 6.66 15.71
C LYS A 304 24.80 7.69 14.86
N SER A 305 25.53 7.25 13.84
CA SER A 305 26.17 8.13 12.86
C SER A 305 25.32 8.31 11.60
N THR A 306 24.31 7.47 11.36
CA THR A 306 23.44 7.54 10.17
C THR A 306 22.02 7.07 10.47
N ALA A 307 21.04 7.57 9.71
CA ALA A 307 19.67 7.05 9.72
C ALA A 307 19.00 7.14 8.35
N THR A 308 18.37 6.04 7.90
CA THR A 308 17.58 6.01 6.67
C THR A 308 16.11 6.26 6.97
N LEU A 309 15.56 7.35 6.45
CA LEU A 309 14.22 7.82 6.76
C LEU A 309 13.38 7.92 5.48
N ALA A 310 12.22 7.26 5.48
CA ALA A 310 11.18 7.53 4.49
C ALA A 310 10.73 9.01 4.57
N PRO A 311 10.18 9.60 3.49
CA PRO A 311 9.61 10.95 3.55
C PRO A 311 8.59 11.09 4.69
N GLY A 312 8.70 12.16 5.48
CA GLY A 312 7.88 12.40 6.68
C GLY A 312 8.31 11.65 7.95
N ALA A 313 9.17 10.62 7.85
CA ALA A 313 9.62 9.86 9.01
C ALA A 313 10.62 10.64 9.87
N SER A 314 10.61 10.35 11.18
CA SER A 314 11.55 10.93 12.15
C SER A 314 12.35 9.87 12.89
N THR A 315 13.52 10.26 13.40
CA THR A 315 14.30 9.43 14.32
C THR A 315 14.99 10.28 15.36
N SER A 316 15.27 9.67 16.51
CA SER A 316 16.11 10.23 17.54
C SER A 316 17.44 9.50 17.67
N ALA A 317 18.45 10.28 18.05
CA ALA A 317 19.78 9.83 18.47
C ALA A 317 20.18 10.61 19.73
N THR A 318 21.25 10.17 20.37
CA THR A 318 21.83 10.85 21.55
C THR A 318 23.26 11.27 21.25
N LEU A 319 23.66 12.41 21.80
CA LEU A 319 25.03 12.91 21.84
C LEU A 319 25.46 13.01 23.30
N ASP A 320 26.35 12.11 23.73
CA ASP A 320 26.97 12.17 25.05
C ASP A 320 28.23 13.03 24.96
N VAL A 321 28.29 14.13 25.71
CA VAL A 321 29.41 15.07 25.71
C VAL A 321 30.10 15.03 27.06
N THR A 322 31.41 14.76 27.08
CA THR A 322 32.23 14.83 28.30
C THR A 322 33.18 16.02 28.21
N SER A 323 33.12 16.91 29.18
CA SER A 323 34.04 18.05 29.26
C SER A 323 35.45 17.61 29.65
N ALA A 324 36.46 18.40 29.30
CA ALA A 324 37.81 18.17 29.82
C ALA A 324 37.83 18.31 31.36
N ALA A 325 38.64 17.52 32.05
CA ALA A 325 38.79 17.59 33.52
C ALA A 325 39.34 18.95 34.00
N THR A 326 40.00 19.69 33.11
CA THR A 326 40.56 21.04 33.35
C THR A 326 39.68 22.17 32.82
N ALA A 327 38.46 21.87 32.35
CA ALA A 327 37.57 22.89 31.82
C ALA A 327 37.21 23.93 32.91
N GLY A 328 37.42 25.21 32.60
CA GLY A 328 37.02 26.30 33.49
C GLY A 328 35.50 26.43 33.57
N ALA A 329 35.02 27.02 34.66
CA ALA A 329 33.60 27.33 34.82
C ALA A 329 33.11 28.25 33.69
N GLY A 330 31.94 27.94 33.13
CA GLY A 330 31.37 28.71 32.02
C GLY A 330 30.44 27.90 31.13
N THR A 331 29.92 28.55 30.09
CA THR A 331 29.01 27.95 29.11
C THR A 331 29.72 27.74 27.79
N TYR A 332 29.69 26.51 27.28
CA TYR A 332 30.33 26.09 26.05
C TYR A 332 29.28 25.70 25.01
N SER A 333 29.48 26.11 23.76
CA SER A 333 28.60 25.71 22.66
C SER A 333 28.95 24.30 22.20
N ILE A 334 27.92 23.49 22.00
CA ILE A 334 28.01 22.21 21.31
C ILE A 334 27.06 22.24 20.11
N GLY A 335 27.44 21.54 19.04
CA GLY A 335 26.69 21.50 17.80
C GLY A 335 26.46 20.09 17.31
N ALA A 336 25.40 19.92 16.54
CA ALA A 336 25.18 18.74 15.72
C ALA A 336 24.62 19.15 14.36
N GLY A 337 24.88 18.31 13.36
CA GLY A 337 24.42 18.53 12.00
C GLY A 337 24.00 17.24 11.33
N THR A 338 23.20 17.39 10.29
CA THR A 338 22.80 16.31 9.38
C THR A 338 23.10 16.70 7.94
N GLY A 339 23.44 15.70 7.13
CA GLY A 339 23.69 15.84 5.69
C GLY A 339 23.29 14.56 4.95
N SER A 340 23.04 14.64 3.64
CA SER A 340 22.81 13.43 2.82
C SER A 340 23.44 13.56 1.43
N PRO A 341 23.58 12.45 0.67
CA PRO A 341 24.06 12.47 -0.71
C PRO A 341 23.22 13.32 -1.68
N VAL A 342 22.00 13.73 -1.30
CA VAL A 342 21.14 14.62 -2.11
C VAL A 342 21.74 16.03 -2.24
N GLY A 343 22.70 16.39 -1.39
CA GLY A 343 23.43 17.65 -1.46
C GLY A 343 22.91 18.71 -0.48
N GLY A 344 23.20 19.99 -0.77
CA GLY A 344 23.03 21.11 0.17
C GLY A 344 21.61 21.30 0.70
N ILE A 345 20.58 20.97 -0.09
CA ILE A 345 19.18 21.04 0.35
C ILE A 345 18.90 20.12 1.54
N HIS A 346 19.65 19.03 1.71
CA HIS A 346 19.52 18.09 2.81
C HIS A 346 20.53 18.33 3.93
N THR A 347 20.85 19.59 4.20
CA THR A 347 21.70 19.97 5.32
C THR A 347 20.87 20.72 6.37
N ALA A 348 21.12 20.42 7.64
CA ALA A 348 20.58 21.17 8.76
C ALA A 348 21.49 21.01 9.98
N ASN A 349 21.50 22.00 10.87
CA ASN A 349 22.31 21.98 12.08
C ASN A 349 21.53 22.58 13.25
N ALA A 350 21.90 22.16 14.46
CA ALA A 350 21.37 22.70 15.70
C ALA A 350 22.49 22.78 16.75
N SER A 351 22.33 23.67 17.71
CA SER A 351 23.28 23.88 18.80
C SER A 351 22.59 23.82 20.15
N ALA A 352 23.34 23.40 21.16
CA ALA A 352 22.95 23.45 22.56
C ALA A 352 24.11 23.98 23.41
N SER A 353 23.85 24.21 24.69
CA SER A 353 24.84 24.67 25.66
C SER A 353 25.24 23.55 26.62
N TYR A 354 26.52 23.48 26.95
CA TYR A 354 27.07 22.71 28.06
C TYR A 354 27.59 23.69 29.11
N ALA A 355 27.12 23.58 30.35
CA ALA A 355 27.56 24.44 31.44
C ALA A 355 28.50 23.68 32.40
N VAL A 356 29.70 24.23 32.61
CA VAL A 356 30.62 23.78 33.66
C VAL A 356 30.42 24.70 34.87
N GLN A 357 30.06 24.13 36.01
CA GLN A 357 29.91 24.89 37.24
C GLN A 357 31.27 25.20 37.88
N ALA A 358 31.37 26.34 38.56
CA ALA A 358 32.52 26.62 39.41
C ALA A 358 32.63 25.55 40.52
N PRO A 359 33.86 25.18 40.95
CA PRO A 359 34.03 24.38 42.15
C PRO A 359 33.19 25.00 43.28
N GLN A 360 32.27 24.22 43.84
CA GLN A 360 31.50 24.71 44.98
C GLN A 360 32.49 24.96 46.14
N PRO A 361 32.41 26.09 46.84
CA PRO A 361 33.07 26.23 48.13
C PRO A 361 32.62 25.07 49.03
N PRO A 362 33.48 24.55 49.93
CA PRO A 362 33.04 23.60 50.93
C PRO A 362 31.83 24.16 51.71
N PRO A 363 30.93 23.30 52.21
CA PRO A 363 29.74 23.74 52.94
C PRO A 363 30.09 24.72 54.06
N ALA A 364 29.37 25.84 54.13
CA ALA A 364 29.56 26.83 55.18
C ALA A 364 29.37 26.18 56.57
N GLY A 365 30.28 26.47 57.49
CA GLY A 365 30.32 25.92 58.84
C GLY A 365 31.25 24.72 59.04
N GLU A 366 31.89 24.19 58.00
CA GLU A 366 32.87 23.10 58.15
C GLU A 366 34.30 23.60 58.39
N LEU A 367 35.09 22.81 59.14
CA LEU A 367 36.51 23.08 59.33
C LEU A 367 37.32 22.46 58.18
N GLU A 368 38.24 23.24 57.61
CA GLU A 368 39.30 22.73 56.74
C GLU A 368 40.57 22.52 57.57
N GLN A 369 41.32 21.47 57.27
CA GLN A 369 42.56 21.14 57.98
C GLN A 369 43.65 20.71 57.01
N SER A 370 44.88 21.16 57.27
CA SER A 370 46.08 20.63 56.61
C SER A 370 47.13 20.27 57.68
N LEU A 371 47.56 19.01 57.68
CA LEU A 371 48.50 18.43 58.64
C LEU A 371 49.88 18.19 58.02
N SER A 372 50.93 18.47 58.78
CA SER A 372 52.31 18.19 58.40
C SER A 372 53.17 17.87 59.62
N THR A 373 54.32 17.23 59.38
CA THR A 373 55.43 17.11 60.33
C THR A 373 56.63 17.93 59.83
N ASP A 374 57.53 18.32 60.73
CA ASP A 374 58.71 19.12 60.36
C ASP A 374 59.71 18.38 59.46
N LYS A 375 59.67 17.04 59.45
CA LYS A 375 60.47 16.16 58.58
C LYS A 375 59.63 14.97 58.13
N GLY A 376 60.02 14.36 57.02
CA GLY A 376 59.48 13.06 56.58
C GLY A 376 60.23 11.85 57.16
N THR A 377 61.37 12.06 57.84
CA THR A 377 62.20 10.98 58.42
C THR A 377 62.90 11.44 59.70
N TYR A 378 62.90 10.58 60.71
CA TYR A 378 63.43 10.83 62.05
C TYR A 378 64.28 9.66 62.55
N ARG A 379 65.19 9.94 63.49
CA ARG A 379 65.94 8.95 64.27
C ARG A 379 65.35 8.83 65.67
N ARG A 380 65.65 7.72 66.35
CA ARG A 380 65.32 7.60 67.78
C ARG A 380 65.98 8.71 68.61
N GLY A 381 65.21 9.30 69.52
CA GLY A 381 65.62 10.49 70.27
C GLY A 381 65.34 11.82 69.56
N ASP A 382 64.91 11.82 68.30
CA ASP A 382 64.46 13.04 67.63
C ASP A 382 63.09 13.47 68.16
N THR A 383 62.86 14.79 68.18
CA THR A 383 61.54 15.37 68.42
C THR A 383 60.79 15.52 67.09
N VAL A 384 59.61 14.92 67.01
CA VAL A 384 58.65 15.10 65.91
C VAL A 384 57.79 16.30 66.23
N ARG A 385 57.84 17.34 65.40
CA ARG A 385 56.98 18.51 65.51
C ARG A 385 55.86 18.42 64.48
N MET A 386 54.63 18.30 64.97
CA MET A 386 53.42 18.20 64.17
C MET A 386 52.74 19.55 64.12
N THR A 387 52.38 20.01 62.93
CA THR A 387 51.67 21.27 62.72
C THR A 387 50.41 21.03 61.90
N SER A 388 49.27 21.41 62.49
CA SER A 388 47.96 21.41 61.85
C SER A 388 47.53 22.85 61.64
N ARG A 389 47.21 23.23 60.40
CA ARG A 389 46.55 24.50 60.07
C ARG A 389 45.06 24.25 59.89
N VAL A 390 44.24 25.00 60.60
CA VAL A 390 42.78 24.84 60.66
C VAL A 390 42.12 26.14 60.19
N LEU A 391 41.19 26.03 59.26
CA LEU A 391 40.34 27.12 58.79
C LEU A 391 38.87 26.82 59.10
N LEU A 392 38.08 27.86 59.34
CA LEU A 392 36.62 27.81 59.40
C LEU A 392 36.12 28.83 58.37
N ASP A 393 35.32 28.39 57.41
CA ASP A 393 34.83 29.24 56.31
C ASP A 393 35.97 29.98 55.58
N GLY A 394 37.10 29.29 55.38
CA GLY A 394 38.31 29.83 54.75
C GLY A 394 39.11 30.82 55.59
N GLN A 395 38.67 31.17 56.81
CA GLN A 395 39.39 32.05 57.74
C GLN A 395 40.13 31.25 58.82
N ALA A 396 41.23 31.80 59.34
CA ALA A 396 42.02 31.16 60.39
C ALA A 396 41.16 30.81 61.63
N ALA A 397 41.04 29.52 61.95
CA ALA A 397 40.20 29.04 63.05
C ALA A 397 40.95 29.11 64.40
N GLY A 398 41.30 30.32 64.83
CA GLY A 398 41.89 30.53 66.15
C GLY A 398 41.02 29.98 67.28
N GLY A 399 41.63 29.26 68.22
CA GLY A 399 40.95 28.59 69.32
C GLY A 399 40.41 27.18 69.02
N ALA A 400 40.56 26.66 67.78
CA ALA A 400 40.23 25.26 67.49
C ALA A 400 41.15 24.30 68.28
N ASN A 401 40.59 23.26 68.88
CA ASN A 401 41.36 22.21 69.53
C ASN A 401 41.81 21.18 68.49
N VAL A 402 43.06 20.72 68.56
CA VAL A 402 43.60 19.70 67.68
C VAL A 402 44.19 18.56 68.50
N SER A 403 43.69 17.35 68.28
CA SER A 403 44.21 16.11 68.83
C SER A 403 45.05 15.39 67.78
N PHE A 404 46.34 15.25 68.03
CA PHE A 404 47.28 14.51 67.19
C PHE A 404 47.49 13.12 67.78
N VAL A 405 47.11 12.08 67.05
CA VAL A 405 47.34 10.68 67.39
C VAL A 405 48.49 10.18 66.52
N VAL A 406 49.62 9.88 67.14
CA VAL A 406 50.79 9.30 66.49
C VAL A 406 50.75 7.80 66.70
N THR A 407 50.57 7.04 65.63
CA THR A 407 50.50 5.57 65.66
C THR A 407 51.75 4.97 65.05
N ASN A 408 52.40 4.07 65.78
CA ASN A 408 53.57 3.35 65.31
C ASN A 408 53.20 2.19 64.37
N PRO A 409 54.17 1.56 63.66
CA PRO A 409 53.91 0.47 62.72
C PRO A 409 53.20 -0.76 63.30
N TYR A 410 53.20 -0.92 64.63
CA TYR A 410 52.58 -2.04 65.34
C TYR A 410 51.24 -1.66 66.01
N GLY A 411 50.73 -0.45 65.74
CA GLY A 411 49.43 0.01 66.21
C GLY A 411 49.41 0.67 67.60
N ALA A 412 50.55 0.72 68.32
CA ALA A 412 50.60 1.47 69.57
C ALA A 412 50.57 2.98 69.26
N SER A 413 49.76 3.73 70.00
CA SER A 413 49.48 5.14 69.71
C SER A 413 49.73 6.05 70.92
N GLU A 414 50.17 7.26 70.65
CA GLU A 414 50.27 8.34 71.64
C GLU A 414 49.46 9.55 71.16
N THR A 415 48.84 10.25 72.10
CA THR A 415 47.97 11.40 71.81
C THR A 415 48.58 12.67 72.37
N TYR A 416 48.64 13.70 71.52
CA TYR A 416 49.08 15.04 71.86
C TYR A 416 47.96 16.03 71.54
N THR A 417 47.80 17.08 72.34
CA THR A 417 46.77 18.10 72.10
C THR A 417 47.40 19.49 72.00
N ALA A 418 46.85 20.33 71.13
CA ALA A 418 47.20 21.73 71.02
C ALA A 418 45.98 22.57 70.60
N THR A 419 46.03 23.87 70.87
CA THR A 419 45.01 24.82 70.43
C THR A 419 45.56 25.70 69.32
N ALA A 420 44.79 25.89 68.26
CA ALA A 420 45.17 26.73 67.14
C ALA A 420 45.32 28.20 67.56
N ASN A 421 46.44 28.82 67.18
CA ASN A 421 46.70 30.24 67.41
C ASN A 421 45.86 31.16 66.51
N ALA A 422 46.04 32.48 66.59
CA ALA A 422 45.31 33.44 65.77
C ALA A 422 45.45 33.24 64.24
N ASN A 423 46.52 32.57 63.79
CA ASN A 423 46.76 32.22 62.39
C ASN A 423 46.17 30.83 62.02
N GLY A 424 45.41 30.20 62.92
CA GLY A 424 44.80 28.89 62.74
C GLY A 424 45.79 27.73 62.88
N GLN A 425 46.99 27.94 63.42
CA GLN A 425 48.00 26.89 63.54
C GLN A 425 48.04 26.30 64.95
N ALA A 426 47.84 24.99 65.06
CA ALA A 426 48.07 24.20 66.26
C ALA A 426 49.35 23.38 66.07
N THR A 427 50.26 23.43 67.05
CA THR A 427 51.52 22.67 67.00
C THR A 427 51.68 21.85 68.26
N ALA A 428 52.00 20.57 68.10
CA ALA A 428 52.39 19.67 69.17
C ALA A 428 53.71 19.00 68.85
N SER A 429 54.43 18.53 69.87
CA SER A 429 55.70 17.84 69.67
C SER A 429 55.87 16.68 70.64
N GLY A 430 56.36 15.55 70.12
CA GLY A 430 56.70 14.35 70.89
C GLY A 430 58.12 13.91 70.58
N THR A 431 58.86 13.43 71.58
CA THR A 431 60.23 12.92 71.37
C THR A 431 60.19 11.40 71.27
N LEU A 432 60.71 10.86 70.16
CA LEU A 432 60.81 9.42 69.96
C LEU A 432 61.74 8.81 71.01
N SER A 433 61.31 7.72 71.65
CA SER A 433 62.16 7.02 72.64
C SER A 433 63.51 6.64 72.03
N ARG A 434 64.58 6.73 72.83
CA ARG A 434 65.90 6.21 72.43
C ARG A 434 65.94 4.68 72.39
N TRP A 435 64.98 4.03 73.04
CA TRP A 435 64.88 2.58 73.12
C TRP A 435 64.02 2.03 72.00
N TRP A 436 64.55 1.05 71.29
CA TRP A 436 63.94 0.50 70.08
C TRP A 436 62.60 -0.18 70.29
N TRP A 437 62.37 -0.74 71.48
CA TRP A 437 61.10 -1.37 71.85
C TRP A 437 59.96 -0.35 72.01
N TRP A 438 60.27 0.91 72.34
CA TRP A 438 59.31 2.01 72.48
C TRP A 438 59.29 2.96 71.28
N ALA A 439 60.26 2.85 70.36
CA ALA A 439 60.29 3.57 69.08
C ALA A 439 60.79 2.64 67.95
N PRO A 440 59.96 1.68 67.52
CA PRO A 440 60.31 0.76 66.43
C PRO A 440 60.58 1.51 65.12
N SER A 441 61.44 0.95 64.26
CA SER A 441 61.65 1.49 62.92
C SER A 441 60.45 1.19 62.02
N GLY A 442 60.09 2.12 61.13
CA GLY A 442 59.02 1.94 60.15
C GLY A 442 58.19 3.19 59.90
N THR A 443 57.06 3.02 59.21
CA THR A 443 56.10 4.10 58.93
C THR A 443 55.24 4.40 60.14
N TYR A 444 55.25 5.64 60.57
CA TYR A 444 54.34 6.18 61.58
C TYR A 444 53.25 6.98 60.88
N THR A 445 52.03 6.87 61.39
CA THR A 445 50.89 7.68 60.96
C THR A 445 50.63 8.75 62.01
N VAL A 446 50.40 9.98 61.57
CA VAL A 446 49.86 11.06 62.40
C VAL A 446 48.46 11.35 61.90
N ARG A 447 47.46 11.08 62.73
CA ARG A 447 46.09 11.52 62.51
C ARG A 447 45.85 12.76 63.37
N ALA A 448 45.48 13.88 62.79
CA ALA A 448 45.09 15.06 63.54
C ALA A 448 43.60 15.32 63.38
N THR A 449 42.86 15.37 64.48
CA THR A 449 41.44 15.74 64.51
C THR A 449 41.30 17.14 65.10
N ALA A 450 40.86 18.10 64.28
CA ALA A 450 40.56 19.46 64.69
C ALA A 450 39.08 19.62 65.04
N SER A 451 38.75 20.35 66.11
CA SER A 451 37.38 20.63 66.53
C SER A 451 37.21 22.06 67.03
N ARG A 452 36.04 22.66 66.77
CA ARG A 452 35.65 23.99 67.27
C ARG A 452 34.13 24.03 67.45
N GLY A 453 33.65 24.10 68.68
CA GLY A 453 32.22 23.95 68.95
C GLY A 453 31.75 22.53 68.60
N SER A 454 30.69 22.41 67.78
CA SER A 454 30.13 21.12 67.35
C SER A 454 30.71 20.58 66.04
N VAL A 455 31.64 21.30 65.40
CA VAL A 455 32.20 20.91 64.10
C VAL A 455 33.62 20.36 64.27
N SER A 456 33.94 19.31 63.52
CA SER A 456 35.24 18.65 63.55
C SER A 456 35.65 18.18 62.15
N THR A 457 36.96 18.17 61.89
CA THR A 457 37.56 17.61 60.68
C THR A 457 38.79 16.78 61.05
N THR A 458 39.27 15.92 60.16
CA THR A 458 40.44 15.08 60.40
C THR A 458 41.31 15.03 59.15
N ASP A 459 42.61 15.12 59.36
CA ASP A 459 43.64 14.95 58.32
C ASP A 459 44.70 13.95 58.79
N GLU A 460 45.38 13.30 57.85
CA GLU A 460 46.39 12.28 58.12
C GLU A 460 47.67 12.53 57.33
N THR A 461 48.81 12.31 57.97
CA THR A 461 50.12 12.30 57.32
C THR A 461 50.98 11.17 57.85
N THR A 462 52.13 10.92 57.23
CA THR A 462 53.05 9.87 57.66
C THR A 462 54.49 10.36 57.71
N PHE A 463 55.29 9.73 58.56
CA PHE A 463 56.75 9.90 58.57
C PHE A 463 57.46 8.56 58.81
N GLN A 464 58.75 8.51 58.51
CA GLN A 464 59.58 7.32 58.69
C GLN A 464 60.47 7.44 59.93
N VAL A 465 60.61 6.36 60.71
CA VAL A 465 61.65 6.24 61.75
C VAL A 465 62.68 5.21 61.32
N ARG A 466 63.96 5.58 61.33
CA ARG A 466 65.09 4.71 60.96
C ARG A 466 66.18 4.69 62.02
#